data_AF-A0A1G3IIC8-F1
#
_entry.id   AF-A0A1G3IIC8-F1
#
_cell.length_a   1.000
_cell.length_b   1.000
_cell.length_c   1.000
_cell.angle_alpha   90.00
_cell.angle_beta   90.00
_cell.angle_gamma   90.00
#
_symmetry.space_group_name_H-M   'P 1'
#
loop_
_entity.id
_entity.type
_entity.pdbx_description
1 polymer ?
#
loop_
_entity_poly.entity_id
_entity_poly.type
_entity_poly.pdbx_seq_one_letter_code
_entity_poly.pdbx_strand_id
1 'polypeptide(L)' 'MPITNNLVEQALRMAKVKQKISGCFRSEHGVDTFFTIRLHLATMNKQKAKLFACLVSVFNRQTIQPRFAT' A
#
# COMPACT_ATOMS: atom_id res chain seq x y z
N MET A 1 -12.93 -22.81 -12.75
CA MET A 1 -12.96 -22.02 -11.51
C MET A 1 -12.52 -20.61 -11.86
N PRO A 2 -13.34 -19.57 -11.64
CA PRO A 2 -13.05 -18.24 -12.16
C PRO A 2 -11.84 -17.65 -11.43
N ILE A 3 -11.06 -16.87 -12.17
CA ILE A 3 -9.81 -16.23 -11.73
C ILE A 3 -10.11 -15.44 -10.44
N THR A 4 -9.64 -15.95 -9.31
CA THR A 4 -9.81 -15.28 -8.02
C THR A 4 -9.01 -13.99 -8.09
N ASN A 5 -9.67 -12.84 -8.07
CA ASN A 5 -9.01 -11.53 -8.02
C ASN A 5 -8.25 -11.41 -6.68
N ASN A 6 -7.05 -11.99 -6.64
CA ASN A 6 -6.25 -12.12 -5.44
C ASN A 6 -5.64 -10.76 -5.11
N LEU A 7 -5.61 -10.40 -3.83
CA LEU A 7 -5.01 -9.16 -3.33
C LEU A 7 -3.57 -8.96 -3.83
N VAL A 8 -2.84 -10.06 -4.02
CA VAL A 8 -1.49 -10.07 -4.60
C VAL A 8 -1.48 -9.51 -6.03
N GLU A 9 -2.42 -9.97 -6.86
CA GLU A 9 -2.53 -9.55 -8.25
C GLU A 9 -2.97 -8.09 -8.37
N GLN A 10 -3.88 -7.64 -7.49
CA GLN A 10 -4.31 -6.25 -7.42
C GLN A 10 -3.15 -5.32 -7.04
N ALA A 11 -2.33 -5.71 -6.06
CA ALA A 11 -1.15 -4.95 -5.66
C ALA A 11 -0.14 -4.84 -6.81
N LEU A 12 0.10 -5.94 -7.54
CA LEU A 12 0.99 -5.98 -8.69
C LEU A 12 0.49 -5.10 -9.84
N ARG A 13 -0.82 -5.14 -10.15
CA ARG A 13 -1.44 -4.26 -11.16
C ARG A 13 -1.15 -2.80 -10.87
N MET A 14 -1.35 -2.40 -9.63
CA MET A 14 -1.16 -1.02 -9.22
C MET A 14 0.32 -0.61 -9.23
N ALA A 15 1.27 -1.54 -9.01
CA ALA A 15 2.70 -1.28 -9.20
C ALA A 15 3.05 -1.12 -10.68
N LYS A 16 2.46 -1.96 -11.55
CA LYS A 16 2.68 -1.90 -12.99
C LYS A 16 2.12 -0.62 -13.62
N VAL A 17 0.97 -0.15 -13.14
CA VAL A 17 0.40 1.15 -13.52
C VAL A 17 1.34 2.29 -13.13
N LYS A 18 1.94 2.25 -11.93
CA LYS A 18 2.92 3.26 -11.51
C LYS A 18 4.15 3.27 -12.41
N GLN A 19 4.64 2.09 -12.76
CA GLN A 19 5.78 1.93 -13.66
C GLN A 19 5.49 2.42 -15.09
N LYS A 20 4.34 2.03 -15.68
CA LYS A 20 4.06 2.24 -17.10
C LYS A 20 3.34 3.56 -17.41
N ILE A 21 2.54 4.08 -16.50
CA ILE A 21 1.58 5.18 -16.80
C ILE A 21 1.75 6.38 -15.85
N SER A 22 1.97 6.17 -14.55
CA SER A 22 2.03 7.27 -13.56
C SER A 22 3.47 7.77 -13.30
N GLY A 23 4.21 8.05 -14.37
CA GLY A 23 5.52 8.72 -14.33
C GLY A 23 6.74 7.84 -14.07
N CYS A 24 6.56 6.52 -13.92
CA CYS A 24 7.59 5.54 -13.59
C CYS A 24 8.29 5.82 -12.24
N PHE A 25 8.98 4.82 -11.70
CA PHE A 25 9.87 5.03 -10.56
C PHE A 25 11.19 5.59 -11.08
N ARG A 26 11.55 6.80 -10.62
CA ARG A 26 12.81 7.48 -11.00
C ARG A 26 13.97 7.18 -10.07
N SER A 27 13.70 6.55 -8.92
CA SER A 27 14.69 6.15 -7.92
C SER A 27 14.20 4.96 -7.12
N GLU A 28 15.12 4.16 -6.59
CA GLU A 28 14.82 3.05 -5.67
C GLU A 28 14.10 3.53 -4.41
N HIS A 29 14.52 4.67 -3.87
CA HIS A 29 13.85 5.30 -2.72
C HIS A 29 12.35 5.59 -2.98
N GLY A 30 12.00 5.98 -4.22
CA GLY A 30 10.61 6.18 -4.61
C GLY A 30 9.82 4.87 -4.74
N VAL A 31 10.50 3.77 -5.12
CA VAL A 31 9.93 2.41 -5.11
C VAL A 31 9.62 2.01 -3.67
N ASP A 32 10.60 2.12 -2.77
CA ASP A 32 10.46 1.75 -1.37
C ASP A 32 9.33 2.52 -0.71
N THR A 33 9.32 3.85 -0.85
CA THR A 33 8.28 4.72 -0.29
C THR A 33 6.89 4.29 -0.75
N PHE A 34 6.74 3.99 -2.04
CA PHE A 34 5.47 3.56 -2.61
C PHE A 34 5.00 2.20 -2.06
N PHE A 35 5.90 1.22 -1.98
CA PHE A 35 5.57 -0.09 -1.42
C PHE A 35 5.28 0.00 0.08
N THR A 36 6.01 0.81 0.85
CA THR A 36 5.75 1.05 2.27
C THR A 36 4.36 1.62 2.51
N ILE A 37 3.98 2.69 1.79
CA ILE A 37 2.65 3.31 1.93
C ILE A 37 1.56 2.28 1.62
N ARG A 38 1.72 1.50 0.55
CA ARG A 38 0.72 0.51 0.16
C ARG A 38 0.64 -0.67 1.12
N LEU A 39 1.77 -1.18 1.60
CA LEU A 39 1.80 -2.25 2.58
C LEU A 39 1.09 -1.82 3.88
N HIS A 40 1.34 -0.59 4.32
CA HIS A 40 0.71 -0.03 5.50
C HIS A 40 -0.81 0.08 5.31
N LEU A 41 -1.27 0.67 4.20
CA LEU A 41 -2.70 0.78 3.90
C LEU A 41 -3.37 -0.59 3.76
N ALA A 42 -2.72 -1.57 3.14
CA ALA A 42 -3.26 -2.92 3.00
C ALA A 42 -3.43 -3.60 4.36
N THR A 43 -2.48 -3.42 5.27
CA THR A 43 -2.53 -3.95 6.64
C THR A 43 -3.67 -3.32 7.43
N MET A 44 -3.81 -1.99 7.32
CA MET A 44 -4.84 -1.23 8.02
C MET A 44 -6.24 -1.51 7.47
N ASN A 45 -6.35 -1.75 6.16
CA ASN A 45 -7.58 -2.20 5.53
C ASN A 45 -8.05 -3.55 6.08
N LYS A 46 -7.13 -4.52 6.26
CA LYS A 46 -7.44 -5.82 6.87
C LYS A 46 -7.94 -5.69 8.31
N GLN A 47 -7.49 -4.65 9.02
CA GLN A 47 -7.92 -4.34 10.38
C GLN A 47 -9.20 -3.48 10.44
N LYS A 48 -9.83 -3.19 9.29
CA LYS A 48 -11.01 -2.30 9.17
C LYS A 48 -10.77 -0.90 9.76
N ALA A 49 -9.53 -0.43 9.76
CA ALA A 49 -9.17 0.90 10.22
C ALA A 49 -9.54 1.97 9.17
N LYS A 50 -9.71 3.22 9.61
CA LYS A 50 -10.00 4.36 8.72
C LYS A 50 -8.78 4.68 7.85
N LEU A 51 -8.83 4.27 6.58
CA LEU A 51 -7.70 4.41 5.64
C LEU A 51 -7.21 5.85 5.47
N PHE A 52 -8.13 6.82 5.42
CA PHE A 52 -7.77 8.23 5.29
C PHE A 52 -6.97 8.74 6.50
N ALA A 53 -7.44 8.43 7.71
CA ALA A 53 -6.73 8.77 8.94
C ALA A 53 -5.34 8.12 8.97
N CYS A 54 -5.24 6.88 8.48
CA CYS A 54 -3.97 6.18 8.38
C CYS A 54 -2.99 6.84 7.41
N LEU A 55 -3.49 7.24 6.24
CA LEU A 55 -2.69 7.94 5.24
C LEU A 55 -2.16 9.26 5.79
N VAL A 56 -3.02 10.06 6.43
CA VAL A 56 -2.65 11.32 7.07
C VAL A 56 -1.56 11.09 8.13
N SER A 57 -1.71 10.04 8.93
CA SER A 57 -0.74 9.67 9.97
C SER A 57 0.64 9.35 9.39
N VAL A 58 0.69 8.57 8.29
CA VAL A 58 1.94 8.24 7.59
C VAL A 58 2.64 9.51 7.08
N PHE A 59 1.89 10.46 6.52
CA PHE A 59 2.46 11.74 6.09
C PHE A 59 2.92 12.62 7.26
N ASN A 60 2.24 12.57 8.40
CA ASN A 60 2.61 13.27 9.63
C ASN A 60 3.77 12.59 10.40
N ARG A 61 4.40 11.54 9.85
CA ARG A 61 5.41 10.70 10.52
C ARG A 61 4.95 10.07 11.85
N GLN A 62 3.65 10.03 12.09
CA GLN A 62 3.04 9.31 13.20
C GLN A 62 2.60 7.96 12.65
N THR A 63 3.29 6.88 12.97
CA THR A 63 2.87 5.56 12.47
C THR A 63 1.84 4.97 13.43
N ILE A 64 0.57 4.95 13.02
CA ILE A 64 -0.43 4.13 13.72
C ILE A 64 0.06 2.69 13.59
N GLN A 65 0.37 2.05 14.70
CA GLN A 65 0.89 0.69 14.65
C GLN A 65 -0.24 -0.27 14.27
N PRO A 66 -0.03 -1.16 13.28
CA PRO A 66 -1.01 -2.20 13.00
C PRO A 66 -1.08 -3.15 14.20
N ARG A 67 -2.29 -3.56 14.54
CA ARG A 67 -2.52 -4.54 15.62
C ARG A 67 -2.04 -5.92 15.18
N PHE A 68 -0.90 -6.36 15.69
CA PHE A 68 -0.43 -7.74 15.52
C PHE A 68 -1.14 -8.63 16.56
N ALA A 69 -1.65 -9.78 16.15
CA ALA A 69 -2.19 -10.76 17.10
C ALA A 69 -1.02 -11.29 17.95
N THR A 70 -1.18 -11.25 19.28
CA THR A 70 -0.24 -11.79 20.26
C THR A 70 -0.37 -13.31 20.33
#